data_AF-A0AAV6ZI87-F1
#
_entry.id   AF-A0AAV6ZI87-F1
#
_cell.length_a   1.000
_cell.length_b   1.000
_cell.length_c   1.000
_cell.angle_alpha   90.00
_cell.angle_beta   90.00
_cell.angle_gamma   90.00
#
_symmetry.space_group_name_H-M   'P 1'
#
loop_
_entity.id
_entity.type
_entity.pdbx_description
1 polymer ?
#
loop_
_entity_poly.entity_id
_entity_poly.type
_entity_poly.pdbx_seq_one_letter_code
_entity_poly.pdbx_strand_id
1 'polypeptide(L)'
;MGFFQPPKKKASPKKKSAKGKKSPGLVDGLATEEMSKEQLEEHIGRLREELDREREERNYFQLERDKIHTFWEITRRQLEEKKSELRNKDREMEEAEERHQVEIKV
;
A
#
# COMPACT_ATOMS: atom_id res chain seq x y z
N MET A 1 -0.04 10.71 -6.35
CA MET A 1 -0.74 10.11 -5.20
C MET A 1 -2.23 10.29 -5.40
N GLY A 2 -2.91 9.25 -5.90
CA GLY A 2 -4.37 9.26 -5.96
C GLY A 2 -4.92 8.89 -4.59
N PHE A 3 -5.65 9.80 -3.95
CA PHE A 3 -6.42 9.50 -2.75
C PHE A 3 -7.60 8.60 -3.13
N PHE A 4 -7.61 7.37 -2.61
CA PHE A 4 -8.79 6.50 -2.71
C PHE A 4 -9.85 7.02 -1.73
N GLN A 5 -10.90 7.66 -2.25
CA GLN A 5 -12.00 8.17 -1.45
C GLN A 5 -13.18 7.17 -1.52
N PRO A 6 -13.68 6.65 -0.38
CA PRO A 6 -14.81 5.71 -0.40
C PRO A 6 -16.13 6.45 -0.68
N PRO A 7 -17.11 5.80 -1.33
CA PRO A 7 -18.35 6.47 -1.73
C PRO A 7 -19.21 6.80 -0.51
N LYS A 8 -19.72 8.05 -0.48
CA LYS A 8 -20.65 8.54 0.55
C LYS A 8 -21.96 7.76 0.50
N LYS A 9 -22.31 7.09 1.60
CA LYS A 9 -23.61 6.39 1.77
C LYS A 9 -24.75 7.42 1.77
N LYS A 10 -25.67 7.33 0.80
CA LYS A 10 -26.98 7.98 0.83
C LYS A 10 -27.85 7.29 1.90
N ALA A 11 -28.43 8.07 2.80
CA ALA A 11 -29.37 7.59 3.81
C ALA A 11 -30.70 7.15 3.15
N SER A 12 -31.20 5.98 3.52
CA SER A 12 -32.53 5.44 3.20
C SER A 12 -32.97 4.49 4.33
N PRO A 13 -34.28 4.30 4.56
CA PRO A 13 -34.88 4.36 5.90
C PRO A 13 -34.77 3.08 6.75
N LYS A 14 -34.75 3.28 8.08
CA LYS A 14 -34.76 2.25 9.12
C LYS A 14 -35.92 1.26 8.93
N LYS A 15 -35.62 0.02 8.50
CA LYS A 15 -36.50 -1.15 8.71
C LYS A 15 -36.20 -1.76 10.08
N LYS A 16 -37.19 -1.76 10.98
CA LYS A 16 -37.20 -2.59 12.19
C LYS A 16 -37.25 -4.07 11.76
N SER A 17 -36.16 -4.80 11.90
CA SER A 17 -36.17 -6.26 11.76
C SER A 17 -36.27 -6.90 13.14
N ALA A 18 -37.26 -7.79 13.25
CA ALA A 18 -37.59 -8.59 14.41
C ALA A 18 -36.38 -9.31 15.01
N LYS A 19 -36.51 -9.64 16.30
CA LYS A 19 -35.61 -10.46 17.11
C LYS A 19 -35.51 -11.86 16.49
N GLY A 20 -34.69 -11.99 15.45
CA GLY A 20 -34.42 -13.22 14.74
C GLY A 20 -33.59 -14.14 15.62
N LYS A 21 -34.09 -15.35 15.80
CA LYS A 21 -33.36 -16.52 16.31
C LYS A 21 -31.94 -16.50 15.72
N LYS A 22 -30.90 -16.48 16.56
CA LYS A 22 -29.50 -16.54 16.10
C LYS A 22 -29.41 -17.77 15.20
N SER A 23 -29.18 -17.57 13.91
CA SER A 23 -28.77 -18.66 13.02
C SER A 23 -27.50 -19.28 13.62
N PRO A 24 -27.36 -20.61 13.65
CA PRO A 24 -26.14 -21.25 14.11
C PRO A 24 -24.96 -20.59 13.39
N GLY A 25 -23.94 -20.19 14.15
CA GLY A 25 -22.70 -19.72 13.53
C GLY A 25 -22.17 -20.87 12.69
N LEU A 26 -22.02 -20.66 11.39
CA LEU A 26 -21.41 -21.66 10.55
C LEU A 26 -19.90 -21.45 10.62
N VAL A 27 -19.20 -22.48 11.04
CA VAL A 27 -17.76 -22.48 11.26
C VAL A 27 -17.19 -23.64 10.44
N ASP A 28 -16.34 -23.35 9.47
CA ASP A 28 -15.83 -24.33 8.48
C ASP A 28 -16.93 -25.17 7.78
N GLY A 29 -18.13 -24.61 7.62
CA GLY A 29 -19.27 -25.32 7.02
C GLY A 29 -20.09 -26.19 7.98
N LEU A 30 -19.75 -26.23 9.27
CA LEU A 30 -20.50 -26.94 10.32
C LEU A 30 -21.23 -25.99 11.26
N ALA A 31 -22.40 -26.41 11.74
CA ALA A 31 -23.15 -25.64 12.72
C ALA A 31 -22.47 -25.72 14.09
N THR A 32 -22.18 -24.57 14.70
CA THR A 32 -21.53 -24.52 16.03
C THR A 32 -22.30 -25.22 17.14
N GLU A 33 -23.61 -25.48 16.95
CA GLU A 33 -24.45 -26.19 17.93
C GLU A 33 -24.22 -27.71 17.92
N GLU A 34 -23.57 -28.25 16.89
CA GLU A 34 -23.26 -29.69 16.76
C GLU A 34 -21.83 -30.04 17.22
N MET A 35 -21.01 -29.04 17.57
CA MET A 35 -19.61 -29.22 17.96
C MET A 35 -19.47 -29.40 19.48
N SER A 36 -18.58 -30.31 19.90
CA SER A 36 -18.21 -30.45 21.32
C SER A 36 -17.43 -29.22 21.81
N LYS A 37 -17.37 -29.02 23.13
CA LYS A 37 -16.59 -27.94 23.74
C LYS A 37 -15.12 -28.00 23.28
N GLU A 38 -14.53 -29.19 23.25
CA GLU A 38 -13.14 -29.42 22.85
C GLU A 38 -12.93 -29.07 21.36
N GLN A 39 -13.87 -29.45 20.49
CA GLN A 39 -13.82 -29.10 19.06
C GLN A 39 -13.94 -27.58 18.83
N LEU A 40 -14.77 -26.89 19.63
CA LEU A 40 -14.88 -25.43 19.57
C LEU A 40 -13.60 -24.74 20.06
N GLU A 41 -12.98 -25.25 21.13
CA GLU A 41 -11.70 -24.72 21.64
C GLU A 41 -10.56 -24.89 20.63
N GLU A 42 -10.46 -26.06 19.99
CA GLU A 42 -9.47 -26.32 18.93
C GLU A 42 -9.69 -25.39 17.73
N HIS A 43 -10.95 -25.22 17.31
CA HIS A 43 -11.28 -24.33 16.19
C HIS A 43 -10.96 -22.86 16.51
N ILE A 44 -11.26 -22.40 17.74
CA ILE A 44 -10.87 -21.06 18.20
C ILE A 44 -9.34 -20.90 18.17
N GLY A 45 -8.58 -21.93 18.57
CA GLY A 45 -7.12 -21.94 18.49
C GLY A 45 -6.65 -21.74 17.05
N ARG A 46 -7.16 -22.55 16.12
CA ARG A 46 -6.82 -22.48 14.69
C ARG A 46 -7.11 -21.12 14.07
N LEU A 47 -8.28 -20.54 14.33
CA LEU A 47 -8.63 -19.20 13.82
C LEU A 47 -7.72 -18.11 14.36
N ARG A 48 -7.25 -18.23 15.61
CA ARG A 48 -6.29 -17.26 16.19
C ARG A 48 -4.94 -17.37 15.50
N GLU A 49 -4.45 -18.58 15.27
CA GLU A 49 -3.19 -18.82 14.56
C GLU A 49 -3.27 -18.36 13.10
N GLU A 50 -4.40 -18.55 12.42
CA GLU A 50 -4.63 -18.02 11.07
C GLU A 50 -4.65 -16.49 11.08
N LEU A 51 -5.39 -15.87 12.01
CA LEU A 51 -5.45 -14.42 12.14
C LEU A 51 -4.08 -13.80 12.41
N ASP A 52 -3.27 -14.42 13.27
CA ASP A 52 -1.94 -13.91 13.59
C ASP A 52 -0.99 -14.08 12.40
N ARG A 53 -1.05 -15.21 11.68
CA ARG A 53 -0.32 -15.39 10.41
C ARG A 53 -0.70 -14.35 9.35
N GLU A 54 -1.99 -14.11 9.12
CA GLU A 54 -2.45 -13.09 8.17
C GLU A 54 -2.00 -11.67 8.58
N ARG A 55 -1.96 -11.38 9.88
CA ARG A 55 -1.46 -10.11 10.40
C ARG A 55 0.03 -9.93 10.15
N GLU A 56 0.82 -10.97 10.40
CA GLU A 56 2.26 -11.00 10.13
C GLU A 56 2.53 -10.83 8.62
N GLU A 57 1.82 -11.57 7.78
CA GLU A 57 1.96 -11.49 6.33
C GLU A 57 1.59 -10.10 5.80
N ARG A 58 0.48 -9.52 6.26
CA ARG A 58 0.10 -8.14 5.92
C ARG A 58 1.16 -7.14 6.36
N ASN A 59 1.72 -7.31 7.57
CA ASN A 59 2.78 -6.44 8.07
C ASN A 59 4.04 -6.53 7.19
N TYR A 60 4.45 -7.74 6.85
CA TYR A 60 5.57 -8.00 5.95
C TYR A 60 5.40 -7.31 4.59
N PHE A 61 4.25 -7.50 3.94
CA PHE A 61 3.98 -6.83 2.66
C PHE A 61 3.88 -5.32 2.77
N GLN A 62 3.44 -4.80 3.92
CA GLN A 62 3.43 -3.37 4.18
C GLN A 62 4.85 -2.80 4.23
N LEU A 63 5.78 -3.47 4.92
CA LEU A 63 7.18 -3.07 4.96
C LEU A 63 7.86 -3.16 3.58
N GLU A 64 7.62 -4.23 2.82
CA GLU A 64 8.18 -4.35 1.46
C GLU A 64 7.62 -3.27 0.52
N ARG A 65 6.33 -2.95 0.60
CA ARG A 65 5.74 -1.84 -0.15
C ARG A 65 6.40 -0.51 0.19
N ASP A 66 6.57 -0.22 1.48
CA ASP A 66 7.14 1.06 1.93
C ASP A 66 8.62 1.19 1.53
N LYS A 67 9.35 0.07 1.52
CA LYS A 67 10.71 -0.03 0.97
C LYS A 67 10.76 0.24 -0.54
N ILE A 68 9.87 -0.37 -1.32
CA ILE A 68 9.78 -0.12 -2.77
C ILE A 68 9.45 1.35 -3.06
N HIS A 69 8.52 1.95 -2.32
CA HIS A 69 8.21 3.38 -2.46
C HIS A 69 9.43 4.25 -2.16
N THR A 70 10.17 3.96 -1.10
CA THR A 70 11.39 4.69 -0.74
C THR A 70 12.43 4.62 -1.86
N PHE A 71 12.68 3.42 -2.41
CA PHE A 71 13.60 3.29 -3.54
C PHE A 71 13.13 4.06 -4.77
N TRP A 72 11.84 3.99 -5.09
CA TRP A 72 11.28 4.71 -6.22
C TRP A 72 11.45 6.23 -6.07
N GLU A 73 11.19 6.78 -4.88
CA GLU A 73 11.36 8.21 -4.61
C GLU A 73 12.83 8.64 -4.74
N ILE A 74 13.76 7.85 -4.18
CA ILE A 74 15.21 8.10 -4.29
C ILE A 74 15.64 8.10 -5.75
N THR A 75 15.33 7.03 -6.49
CA THR A 75 15.75 6.89 -7.88
C THR A 75 15.13 7.96 -8.77
N ARG A 76 13.87 8.35 -8.52
CA ARG A 76 13.23 9.46 -9.22
C ARG A 76 13.94 10.78 -8.96
N ARG A 77 14.32 11.08 -7.72
CA ARG A 77 15.07 12.30 -7.38
C ARG A 77 16.43 12.32 -8.05
N GLN A 78 17.16 11.19 -7.99
CA GLN A 78 18.46 11.04 -8.64
C GLN A 78 18.37 11.25 -10.15
N LEU A 79 17.32 10.73 -10.80
CA LEU A 79 17.12 10.94 -12.23
C LEU A 79 16.92 12.43 -12.58
N GLU A 80 16.13 13.15 -11.79
CA GLU A 80 15.90 14.58 -12.03
C GLU A 80 17.17 15.41 -11.79
N GLU A 81 17.93 15.10 -10.75
CA GLU A 81 19.22 15.71 -10.47
C GLU A 81 20.20 15.50 -11.64
N LYS A 82 20.34 14.26 -12.14
CA LYS A 82 21.21 13.96 -13.29
C LYS A 82 20.79 14.65 -14.57
N LYS A 83 19.48 14.80 -14.81
CA LYS A 83 18.97 15.59 -15.95
C LYS A 83 19.32 17.07 -15.82
N SER A 84 19.27 17.62 -14.61
CA SER A 84 19.66 19.01 -14.37
C SER A 84 21.16 19.22 -14.51
N GLU A 85 21.98 18.30 -13.99
CA GLU A 85 23.44 18.32 -14.17
C GLU A 85 23.81 18.33 -15.66
N LEU A 86 23.14 17.50 -16.48
CA LEU A 86 23.39 17.43 -17.92
C LEU A 86 23.09 18.76 -18.61
N ARG A 87 21.93 19.37 -18.35
CA ARG A 87 21.58 20.69 -18.91
C ARG A 87 22.57 21.78 -18.50
N ASN A 88 23.04 21.76 -17.25
CA ASN A 88 24.01 22.73 -16.77
C ASN A 88 25.35 22.55 -17.50
N LYS A 89 25.81 21.30 -17.68
CA LYS A 89 27.03 21.02 -18.43
C LYS A 89 26.94 21.43 -19.89
N ASP A 90 25.81 21.17 -20.55
CA ASP A 90 25.61 21.61 -21.94
C ASP A 90 25.74 23.14 -22.05
N ARG A 91 25.15 23.88 -21.11
CA ARG A 91 25.27 25.33 -21.04
C ARG A 91 26.70 25.80 -20.74
N GLU A 92 27.39 25.16 -19.80
CA GLU A 92 28.79 25.47 -19.49
C GLU A 92 29.71 25.27 -20.70
N MET A 93 29.46 24.23 -21.51
CA MET A 93 30.18 23.98 -22.76
C MET A 93 29.89 25.07 -23.79
N GLU A 94 28.62 25.41 -24.03
CA GLU A 94 28.24 26.51 -24.94
C GLU A 94 28.92 27.83 -24.54
N GLU A 95 28.86 28.21 -23.26
CA GLU A 95 29.51 29.43 -22.76
C GLU A 95 31.04 29.38 -22.89
N ALA A 96 31.66 28.21 -22.71
CA ALA A 96 33.11 28.04 -22.91
C ALA A 96 33.50 28.18 -24.38
N GLU A 97 32.72 27.62 -25.30
CA GLU A 97 32.91 27.77 -26.74
C GLU A 97 32.75 29.23 -27.19
N GLU A 98 31.72 29.92 -26.71
CA GLU A 98 31.51 31.35 -26.98
C GLU A 98 32.68 32.20 -26.48
N ARG A 99 33.13 31.98 -25.23
CA ARG A 99 34.31 32.67 -24.66
C ARG A 99 35.55 32.46 -25.52
N HIS A 100 35.83 31.21 -25.91
CA HIS A 100 36.98 30.88 -26.72
C HIS A 100 36.94 31.54 -28.11
N GLN A 101 35.76 31.58 -28.76
CA GLN A 101 35.58 32.27 -30.04
C GLN A 101 35.82 33.78 -29.95
N VAL A 102 35.46 34.41 -28.82
CA VAL A 102 35.72 35.84 -28.59
C VAL A 102 37.22 36.08 -28.41
N GLU A 103 37.91 35.25 -27.63
CA GLU A 103 39.36 35.35 -27.41
C GLU A 103 40.18 35.23 -28.70
N ILE A 104 39.79 34.34 -29.62
CA ILE A 104 40.47 34.18 -30.92
C ILE A 104 40.26 35.37 -31.86
N LYS A 105 39.15 36.10 -31.73
CA LYS A 105 38.80 37.23 -32.61
C LYS A 105 39.49 38.55 -32.23
N VAL A 106 40.24 38.59 -31.13
CA VAL A 106 41.03 39.73 -30.64
C VAL A 106 42.48 39.58 -31.05
#